data_AF-A0AA86PGN3-F1
#
_entry.id   AF-A0AA86PGN3-F1
#
_cell.length_a   1.000
_cell.length_b   1.000
_cell.length_c   1.000
_cell.angle_alpha   90.00
_cell.angle_beta   90.00
_cell.angle_gamma   90.00
#
_symmetry.space_group_name_H-M   'P 1'
#
loop_
_entity.id
_entity.type
_entity.pdbx_description
1 polymer ?
#
loop_
_entity_poly.entity_id
_entity_poly.type
_entity_poly.pdbx_seq_one_letter_code
_entity_poly.pdbx_strand_id
1 'polypeptide(L)'
;MYIREEVIEYKPVFDQSRAYSFIEALNDRKPNEQFKYVVGHPDLFISSFGRLVYSEDLTKRPTISMNRGYYLISINRVIIYIHRLVAQAFLGECPQDCEVDHIDRCRHNNQITNLRYITHSHNSMNKTSYKGHTAQYFTKLSDKCVPFKTYGRNTFDNFFIDTETFDIYKWMNDKYLRIVRAWVNNQPSYVLKTTLGKTTTITIHKLEKGLYNLSEQDLDQSSSLLFKSQ
;
A
#
# COMPACT_ATOMS: atom_id res chain seq x y z
N MET A 1 -39.12 -20.15 8.80
CA MET A 1 -38.33 -21.38 9.06
C MET A 1 -36.88 -21.02 8.75
N TYR A 2 -36.07 -20.72 9.77
CA TYR A 2 -34.70 -20.26 9.56
C TYR A 2 -33.79 -21.47 9.34
N ILE A 3 -33.12 -21.50 8.19
CA ILE A 3 -32.07 -22.48 7.92
C ILE A 3 -30.87 -22.06 8.76
N ARG A 4 -30.46 -22.91 9.72
CA ARG A 4 -29.19 -22.73 10.41
C ARG A 4 -28.09 -23.17 9.46
N GLU A 5 -27.21 -22.24 9.09
CA GLU A 5 -25.95 -22.60 8.47
C GLU A 5 -25.09 -23.31 9.52
N GLU A 6 -24.89 -24.62 9.35
CA GLU A 6 -23.95 -25.36 10.17
C GLU A 6 -22.53 -24.94 9.78
N VAL A 7 -21.88 -24.20 10.68
CA VAL A 7 -20.44 -23.93 10.58
C VAL A 7 -19.72 -25.26 10.73
N ILE A 8 -19.25 -25.81 9.60
CA ILE A 8 -18.45 -27.04 9.58
C ILE A 8 -17.09 -26.72 10.23
N GLU A 9 -17.01 -26.95 11.54
CA GLU A 9 -15.78 -26.84 12.31
C GLU A 9 -14.79 -27.91 11.83
N TYR A 10 -13.88 -27.53 10.92
CA TYR A 10 -12.90 -28.44 10.35
C TYR A 10 -11.88 -28.87 11.41
N LYS A 11 -12.15 -30.01 12.06
CA LYS A 11 -11.20 -30.67 12.99
C LYS A 11 -10.12 -31.36 12.17
N PRO A 12 -8.87 -30.89 12.19
CA PRO A 12 -7.80 -31.53 11.40
C PRO A 12 -7.51 -32.92 11.95
N VAL A 13 -7.44 -33.91 11.07
CA VAL A 13 -7.08 -35.32 11.36
C VAL A 13 -5.57 -35.48 11.65
N PHE A 14 -4.88 -34.39 12.00
CA PHE A 14 -3.44 -34.29 12.02
C PHE A 14 -2.89 -34.10 13.44
N ASP A 15 -1.91 -34.93 13.82
CA ASP A 15 -1.20 -34.81 15.10
C ASP A 15 -0.21 -33.63 15.08
N GLN A 16 -0.72 -32.46 15.49
CA GLN A 16 0.08 -31.24 15.61
C GLN A 16 1.31 -31.43 16.51
N SER A 17 1.26 -32.32 17.51
CA SER A 17 2.33 -32.55 18.48
C SER A 17 3.63 -33.01 17.81
N ARG A 18 3.53 -33.82 16.74
CA ARG A 18 4.70 -34.27 15.95
C ARG A 18 5.31 -33.15 15.11
N ALA A 19 4.50 -32.25 14.56
CA ALA A 19 5.05 -31.10 13.83
C ALA A 19 5.76 -30.12 14.77
N TYR A 20 5.21 -29.91 15.97
CA TYR A 20 5.85 -29.10 17.00
C TYR A 20 7.18 -29.69 17.49
N SER A 21 7.31 -31.01 17.65
CA SER A 21 8.61 -31.61 18.03
C SER A 21 9.71 -31.41 16.96
N PHE A 22 9.36 -31.41 15.67
CA PHE A 22 10.31 -31.02 14.61
C PHE A 22 10.72 -29.55 14.68
N ILE A 23 9.82 -28.65 15.10
CA ILE A 23 10.13 -27.22 15.31
C ILE A 23 11.00 -27.01 16.56
N GLU A 24 10.80 -27.81 17.61
CA GLU A 24 11.64 -27.81 18.82
C GLU A 24 13.05 -28.36 18.55
N ALA A 25 13.19 -29.35 17.65
CA ALA A 25 14.48 -29.91 17.24
C ALA A 25 15.32 -28.99 16.31
N LEU A 26 14.84 -27.79 15.97
CA LEU A 26 15.58 -26.83 15.14
C LEU A 26 16.65 -26.09 15.96
N ASN A 27 17.89 -26.55 15.85
CA ASN A 27 19.06 -25.95 16.52
C ASN A 27 19.45 -24.54 16.01
N ASP A 28 18.88 -24.08 14.90
CA ASP A 28 19.24 -22.85 14.18
C ASP A 28 18.13 -21.76 14.21
N ARG A 29 17.21 -21.83 15.18
CA ARG A 29 16.11 -20.86 15.31
C ARG A 29 16.60 -19.45 15.61
N LYS A 30 15.99 -18.47 14.94
CA LYS A 30 16.26 -17.05 15.24
C LYS A 30 15.51 -16.60 16.51
N PRO A 31 16.05 -15.60 17.25
CA PRO A 31 15.29 -14.94 18.31
C PRO A 31 13.94 -14.45 17.78
N ASN A 32 12.87 -14.71 18.54
CA ASN A 32 11.48 -14.37 18.20
C ASN A 32 10.94 -15.04 16.91
N GLU A 33 11.57 -16.13 16.42
CA GLU A 33 11.01 -16.94 15.34
C GLU A 33 9.82 -17.78 15.83
N GLN A 34 8.62 -17.27 15.53
CA GLN A 34 7.34 -17.92 15.78
C GLN A 34 6.95 -18.78 14.58
N PHE A 35 6.24 -19.89 14.81
CA PHE A 35 5.75 -20.77 13.75
C PHE A 35 4.23 -20.92 13.87
N LYS A 36 3.54 -20.97 12.72
CA LYS A 36 2.10 -21.23 12.61
C LYS A 36 1.84 -22.22 11.47
N TYR A 37 0.77 -22.99 11.58
CA TYR A 37 0.30 -23.84 10.48
C TYR A 37 -0.21 -22.98 9.30
N VAL A 38 -0.16 -23.52 8.10
CA VAL A 38 -0.76 -22.91 6.91
C VAL A 38 -2.21 -23.41 6.76
N VAL A 39 -3.15 -22.48 6.65
CA VAL A 39 -4.58 -22.80 6.46
C VAL A 39 -4.77 -23.63 5.18
N GLY A 40 -5.50 -24.74 5.27
CA GLY A 40 -5.69 -25.70 4.18
C GLY A 40 -4.52 -26.68 3.97
N HIS A 41 -3.40 -26.51 4.67
CA HIS A 41 -2.22 -27.37 4.59
C HIS A 41 -1.70 -27.70 6.01
N PRO A 42 -2.39 -28.58 6.77
CA PRO A 42 -2.07 -28.85 8.17
C PRO A 42 -0.67 -29.43 8.39
N ASP A 43 -0.11 -30.11 7.38
CA ASP A 43 1.24 -30.67 7.40
C ASP A 43 2.35 -29.62 7.17
N LEU A 44 1.99 -28.37 6.90
CA LEU A 44 2.89 -27.28 6.58
C LEU A 44 2.84 -26.17 7.64
N PHE A 45 4.01 -25.84 8.16
CA PHE A 45 4.23 -24.74 9.09
C PHE A 45 5.10 -23.67 8.44
N ILE A 46 4.78 -22.40 8.70
CA ILE A 46 5.57 -21.27 8.26
C ILE A 46 6.00 -20.40 9.45
N SER A 47 7.26 -19.96 9.42
CA SER A 47 7.80 -19.07 10.44
C SER A 47 7.53 -17.59 10.16
N SER A 48 7.62 -16.76 11.19
CA SER A 48 7.58 -15.29 11.08
C SER A 48 8.71 -14.71 10.21
N PHE A 49 9.71 -15.52 9.82
CA PHE A 49 10.79 -15.17 8.89
C PHE A 49 10.61 -15.78 7.49
N GLY A 50 9.52 -16.53 7.25
CA GLY A 50 9.24 -17.21 5.98
C GLY A 50 9.92 -18.58 5.81
N ARG A 51 10.44 -19.18 6.89
CA ARG A 51 10.96 -20.56 6.88
C ARG A 51 9.79 -21.55 6.82
N LEU A 52 9.83 -22.53 5.92
CA LEU A 52 8.85 -23.60 5.85
C LEU A 52 9.35 -24.85 6.58
N VAL A 53 8.45 -25.51 7.32
CA VAL A 53 8.68 -26.78 8.03
C VAL A 53 7.53 -27.73 7.68
N TYR A 54 7.84 -29.01 7.46
CA TYR A 54 6.89 -30.05 7.07
C TYR A 54 6.92 -31.22 8.05
N SER A 55 5.76 -31.83 8.30
CA SER A 55 5.61 -33.05 9.09
C SER A 55 5.64 -34.34 8.26
N GLU A 56 6.07 -35.41 8.93
CA GLU A 56 6.02 -36.85 8.57
C GLU A 56 6.63 -37.35 7.25
N ASP A 57 6.60 -36.62 6.14
CA ASP A 57 7.02 -37.15 4.83
C ASP A 57 7.99 -36.22 4.08
N LEU A 58 9.27 -36.60 4.07
CA LEU A 58 10.32 -35.88 3.34
C LEU A 58 10.09 -35.85 1.83
N THR A 59 9.32 -36.79 1.26
CA THR A 59 9.02 -36.85 -0.18
C THR A 59 7.96 -35.82 -0.61
N LYS A 60 7.21 -35.26 0.35
CA LYS A 60 6.17 -34.23 0.12
C LYS A 60 6.67 -32.80 0.33
N ARG A 61 7.97 -32.60 0.60
CA ARG A 61 8.56 -31.26 0.70
C ARG A 61 8.39 -30.51 -0.63
N PRO A 62 7.72 -29.35 -0.65
CA PRO A 62 7.53 -28.59 -1.86
C PRO A 62 8.86 -27.95 -2.26
N THR A 63 9.13 -27.95 -3.56
CA THR A 63 10.28 -27.22 -4.10
C THR A 63 10.08 -25.72 -3.89
N ILE A 64 10.97 -25.10 -3.11
CA ILE A 64 11.08 -23.64 -3.08
C ILE A 64 11.74 -23.20 -4.39
N SER A 65 11.09 -22.28 -5.09
CA SER A 65 11.60 -21.65 -6.30
C SER A 65 11.48 -20.13 -6.20
N MET A 66 12.07 -19.40 -7.14
CA MET A 66 12.02 -17.94 -7.18
C MET A 66 11.54 -17.47 -8.56
N ASN A 67 10.52 -16.61 -8.59
CA ASN A 67 10.00 -16.02 -9.82
C ASN A 67 9.89 -14.50 -9.65
N ARG A 68 10.53 -13.73 -10.55
CA ARG A 68 10.60 -12.25 -10.51
C ARG A 68 11.06 -11.70 -9.14
N GLY A 69 11.92 -12.44 -8.44
CA GLY A 69 12.45 -12.09 -7.11
C GLY A 69 11.59 -12.49 -5.91
N TYR A 70 10.40 -13.07 -6.12
CA TYR A 70 9.57 -13.62 -5.04
C TYR A 70 9.83 -15.12 -4.86
N TYR A 71 10.03 -15.55 -3.62
CA TYR A 71 10.01 -16.97 -3.30
C TYR A 71 8.60 -17.55 -3.34
N LEU A 72 8.47 -18.75 -3.87
CA LEU A 72 7.23 -19.51 -4.00
C LEU A 72 7.46 -20.99 -3.77
N ILE A 73 6.37 -21.70 -3.50
CA ILE A 73 6.29 -23.16 -3.47
C ILE A 73 5.23 -23.66 -4.44
N SER A 74 5.35 -24.93 -4.82
CA SER A 74 4.29 -25.67 -5.54
C SER A 74 3.75 -26.76 -4.63
N ILE A 75 2.46 -26.71 -4.32
CA ILE A 75 1.73 -27.78 -3.61
C ILE A 75 0.63 -28.28 -4.55
N ASN A 76 0.62 -29.57 -4.87
CA ASN A 76 -0.39 -30.18 -5.77
C ASN A 76 -0.58 -29.42 -7.10
N ARG A 77 0.52 -28.93 -7.68
CA ARG A 77 0.58 -28.08 -8.91
C ARG A 77 0.04 -26.66 -8.75
N VAL A 78 -0.41 -26.25 -7.55
CA VAL A 78 -0.79 -24.87 -7.23
C VAL A 78 0.45 -24.11 -6.75
N ILE A 79 0.72 -22.96 -7.37
CA ILE A 79 1.82 -22.06 -6.98
C ILE A 79 1.35 -21.12 -5.87
N ILE A 80 2.07 -21.10 -4.76
CA ILE A 80 1.79 -20.23 -3.61
C ILE A 80 3.05 -19.45 -3.23
N TYR A 81 2.94 -18.13 -3.06
CA TYR A 81 4.06 -17.28 -2.69
C TYR A 81 4.32 -17.29 -1.18
N ILE A 82 5.60 -17.38 -0.77
CA ILE A 82 5.98 -17.45 0.66
C ILE A 82 5.53 -16.19 1.42
N HIS A 83 5.67 -14.99 0.85
CA HIS A 83 5.18 -13.77 1.49
C HIS A 83 3.67 -13.77 1.75
N ARG A 84 2.87 -14.44 0.91
CA ARG A 84 1.41 -14.57 1.14
C ARG A 84 1.11 -15.53 2.27
N LEU A 85 1.86 -16.64 2.37
CA LEU A 85 1.74 -17.58 3.48
C LEU A 85 2.11 -16.93 4.82
N VAL A 86 3.18 -16.12 4.87
CA VAL A 86 3.56 -15.39 6.09
C VAL A 86 2.49 -14.36 6.45
N ALA A 87 2.05 -13.55 5.48
CA ALA A 87 0.98 -12.58 5.72
C ALA A 87 -0.31 -13.26 6.20
N GLN A 88 -0.77 -14.32 5.54
CA GLN A 88 -1.99 -15.03 5.92
C GLN A 88 -1.90 -15.64 7.33
N ALA A 89 -0.77 -16.25 7.67
CA ALA A 89 -0.59 -16.87 8.99
C ALA A 89 -0.49 -15.84 10.12
N PHE A 90 0.15 -14.69 9.90
CA PHE A 90 0.50 -13.74 10.97
C PHE A 90 -0.32 -12.43 10.98
N LEU A 91 -0.80 -11.96 9.84
CA LEU A 91 -1.70 -10.79 9.72
C LEU A 91 -3.19 -11.18 9.63
N GLY A 92 -3.51 -12.45 9.31
CA GLY A 92 -4.88 -12.95 9.17
C GLY A 92 -5.36 -12.94 7.71
N GLU A 93 -6.67 -12.81 7.49
CA GLU A 93 -7.21 -12.73 6.13
C GLU A 93 -6.82 -11.41 5.44
N CYS A 94 -6.49 -11.48 4.15
CA CYS A 94 -6.23 -10.29 3.36
C CYS A 94 -7.54 -9.50 3.16
N PRO A 95 -7.62 -8.22 3.54
CA PRO A 95 -8.79 -7.40 3.27
C PRO A 95 -9.10 -7.33 1.76
N GLN A 96 -10.36 -7.08 1.43
CA GLN A 96 -10.78 -6.86 0.05
C GLN A 96 -10.00 -5.68 -0.59
N ASP A 97 -9.68 -5.82 -1.87
CA ASP A 97 -8.89 -4.87 -2.67
C ASP A 97 -7.45 -4.57 -2.17
N CYS A 98 -6.97 -5.37 -1.20
CA CYS A 98 -5.59 -5.36 -0.74
C CYS A 98 -4.72 -6.46 -1.37
N GLU A 99 -3.41 -6.21 -1.38
CA GLU A 99 -2.35 -7.15 -1.70
C GLU A 99 -1.23 -7.08 -0.65
N VAL A 100 -0.36 -8.10 -0.62
CA VAL A 100 0.80 -8.11 0.29
C VAL A 100 1.94 -7.31 -0.33
N ASP A 101 2.45 -6.33 0.41
CA ASP A 101 3.57 -5.46 0.04
C ASP A 101 4.77 -5.64 0.96
N HIS A 102 5.97 -5.53 0.37
CA HIS A 102 7.26 -5.54 1.08
C HIS A 102 7.64 -4.08 1.39
N ILE A 103 7.69 -3.74 2.69
CA ILE A 103 7.94 -2.36 3.17
C ILE A 103 9.30 -1.84 2.66
N ASP A 104 10.34 -2.66 2.72
CA ASP A 104 11.68 -2.39 2.18
C ASP A 104 11.81 -2.56 0.65
N ARG A 105 10.72 -2.98 -0.03
CA ARG A 105 10.65 -3.33 -1.46
C ARG A 105 11.53 -4.51 -1.89
N CYS A 106 12.10 -5.25 -0.93
CA CYS A 106 12.96 -6.40 -1.13
C CYS A 106 12.13 -7.70 -1.14
N ARG A 107 11.79 -8.15 -2.35
CA ARG A 107 10.85 -9.27 -2.61
C ARG A 107 11.21 -10.63 -1.99
N HIS A 108 12.45 -10.81 -1.54
CA HIS A 108 12.93 -12.01 -0.87
C HIS A 108 12.97 -11.88 0.67
N ASN A 109 12.81 -10.68 1.22
CA ASN A 109 12.72 -10.44 2.67
C ASN A 109 11.31 -10.70 3.17
N ASN A 110 10.96 -11.98 3.37
CA ASN A 110 9.62 -12.42 3.77
C ASN A 110 9.36 -12.35 5.28
N GLN A 111 10.13 -11.56 6.04
CA GLN A 111 9.88 -11.36 7.47
C GLN A 111 8.54 -10.66 7.69
N ILE A 112 7.74 -11.11 8.65
CA ILE A 112 6.44 -10.51 8.97
C ILE A 112 6.52 -9.01 9.26
N THR A 113 7.60 -8.56 9.91
CA THR A 113 7.89 -7.14 10.19
C THR A 113 8.14 -6.30 8.94
N ASN A 114 8.38 -6.94 7.80
CA ASN A 114 8.56 -6.30 6.49
C ASN A 114 7.34 -6.46 5.57
N LEU A 115 6.28 -7.15 6.00
CA LEU A 115 5.08 -7.40 5.20
C LEU A 115 3.90 -6.60 5.73
N ARG A 116 3.08 -6.07 4.82
CA ARG A 116 1.81 -5.41 5.14
C ARG A 116 0.76 -5.67 4.07
N TYR A 117 -0.51 -5.48 4.41
CA TYR A 117 -1.56 -5.31 3.42
C TYR A 117 -1.61 -3.87 2.92
N ILE A 118 -1.72 -3.71 1.60
CA ILE A 118 -1.77 -2.42 0.91
C ILE A 118 -2.86 -2.48 -0.16
N THR A 119 -3.64 -1.42 -0.39
CA THR A 119 -4.60 -1.45 -1.50
C THR A 119 -3.88 -1.36 -2.85
N HIS A 120 -4.44 -1.96 -3.90
CA HIS A 120 -3.88 -1.86 -5.26
C HIS A 120 -3.67 -0.41 -5.73
N SER A 121 -4.54 0.51 -5.29
CA SER A 121 -4.40 1.95 -5.55
C SER A 121 -3.15 2.52 -4.86
N HIS A 122 -2.93 2.18 -3.59
CA HIS A 122 -1.79 2.62 -2.80
C HIS A 122 -0.46 2.05 -3.32
N ASN A 123 -0.41 0.77 -3.72
CA ASN A 123 0.77 0.19 -4.38
C ASN A 123 1.07 0.88 -5.72
N SER A 124 0.04 1.08 -6.56
CA SER A 124 0.19 1.76 -7.85
C SER A 124 0.67 3.21 -7.73
N MET A 125 0.32 3.90 -6.63
CA MET A 125 0.77 5.26 -6.32
C MET A 125 2.21 5.32 -5.81
N ASN A 126 2.73 4.24 -5.20
CA ASN A 126 4.12 4.18 -4.69
C ASN A 126 5.21 4.02 -5.78
N LYS A 127 4.82 4.02 -7.07
CA LYS A 127 5.75 4.00 -8.22
C LYS A 127 6.65 5.25 -8.18
N THR A 128 7.96 5.03 -8.29
CA THR A 128 8.96 6.10 -8.29
C THR A 128 9.06 6.83 -9.63
N SER A 129 8.54 6.24 -10.71
CA SER A 129 8.42 6.91 -12.01
C SER A 129 7.24 6.39 -12.83
N TYR A 130 6.73 7.25 -13.72
CA TYR A 130 5.75 6.89 -14.75
C TYR A 130 6.09 7.65 -16.04
N LYS A 131 6.23 6.91 -17.15
CA LYS A 131 6.61 7.44 -18.48
C LYS A 131 7.82 8.41 -18.45
N GLY A 132 8.85 8.08 -17.68
CA GLY A 132 10.07 8.89 -17.57
C GLY A 132 9.99 10.08 -16.59
N HIS A 133 8.82 10.40 -16.05
CA HIS A 133 8.69 11.39 -14.98
C HIS A 133 8.92 10.73 -13.62
N THR A 134 9.96 11.16 -12.90
CA THR A 134 10.24 10.74 -11.53
C THR A 134 9.27 11.42 -10.56
N ALA A 135 8.62 10.63 -9.70
CA ALA A 135 7.74 11.14 -8.65
C ALA A 135 8.55 11.82 -7.54
N GLN A 136 8.21 13.06 -7.22
CA GLN A 136 8.90 13.87 -6.19
C GLN A 136 8.08 13.86 -4.90
N TYR A 137 8.68 13.35 -3.82
CA TYR A 137 8.07 13.22 -2.51
C TYR A 137 8.78 14.12 -1.49
N PHE A 138 8.01 14.74 -0.60
CA PHE A 138 8.48 15.67 0.42
C PHE A 138 7.94 15.24 1.79
N THR A 139 8.73 15.37 2.86
CA THR A 139 8.27 15.10 4.24
C THR A 139 7.62 16.30 4.90
N LYS A 140 7.99 17.52 4.49
CA LYS A 140 7.36 18.80 4.86
C LYS A 140 7.18 19.65 3.59
N LEU A 141 6.15 20.48 3.54
CA LEU A 141 5.97 21.51 2.53
C LEU A 141 6.65 22.84 2.92
N SER A 142 6.72 23.77 1.97
CA SER A 142 7.03 25.17 2.24
C SER A 142 5.92 25.80 3.10
N ASP A 143 6.24 26.82 3.88
CA ASP A 143 5.24 27.55 4.67
C ASP A 143 4.30 28.42 3.78
N LYS A 144 4.55 28.42 2.46
CA LYS A 144 3.73 29.01 1.39
C LYS A 144 2.67 28.06 0.83
N CYS A 145 2.67 26.80 1.26
CA CYS A 145 1.67 25.82 0.85
C CYS A 145 0.40 25.93 1.69
N VAL A 146 -0.74 26.21 1.05
CA VAL A 146 -2.06 26.28 1.67
C VAL A 146 -2.95 25.10 1.24
N PRO A 147 -3.95 24.68 2.04
CA PRO A 147 -4.88 23.62 1.65
C PRO A 147 -5.70 23.96 0.39
N PHE A 148 -5.53 23.17 -0.67
CA PHE A 148 -6.25 23.33 -1.93
C PHE A 148 -7.57 22.56 -1.91
N LYS A 149 -8.55 23.09 -1.15
CA LYS A 149 -9.81 22.40 -0.83
C LYS A 149 -10.86 22.48 -1.95
N THR A 150 -10.95 23.60 -2.69
CA THR A 150 -12.00 23.78 -3.71
C THR A 150 -11.54 24.49 -4.97
N TYR A 151 -12.18 24.18 -6.10
CA TYR A 151 -12.00 24.88 -7.38
C TYR A 151 -13.30 24.86 -8.19
N GLY A 152 -13.94 26.03 -8.34
CA GLY A 152 -15.27 26.15 -8.93
C GLY A 152 -16.32 25.38 -8.11
N ARG A 153 -16.91 24.33 -8.71
CA ARG A 153 -17.87 23.42 -8.04
C ARG A 153 -17.25 22.12 -7.53
N ASN A 154 -15.93 21.98 -7.60
CA ASN A 154 -15.22 20.76 -7.24
C ASN A 154 -14.57 20.89 -5.86
N THR A 155 -14.68 19.85 -5.04
CA THR A 155 -13.95 19.69 -3.77
C THR A 155 -12.80 18.69 -3.92
N PHE A 156 -11.77 18.84 -3.10
CA PHE A 156 -10.58 17.99 -3.11
C PHE A 156 -10.07 17.73 -1.69
N ASP A 157 -9.73 16.47 -1.41
CA ASP A 157 -9.22 16.05 -0.11
C ASP A 157 -7.70 15.85 -0.18
N ASN A 158 -6.99 16.29 0.87
CA ASN A 158 -5.55 16.12 1.04
C ASN A 158 -4.67 16.78 -0.04
N PHE A 159 -5.20 17.78 -0.76
CA PHE A 159 -4.42 18.58 -1.70
C PHE A 159 -3.97 19.92 -1.08
N PHE A 160 -2.81 20.39 -1.52
CA PHE A 160 -2.18 21.64 -1.11
C PHE A 160 -1.65 22.35 -2.35
N ILE A 161 -1.58 23.68 -2.33
CA ILE A 161 -1.00 24.50 -3.39
C ILE A 161 0.03 25.46 -2.81
N ASP A 162 1.23 25.49 -3.40
CA ASP A 162 2.21 26.54 -3.13
C ASP A 162 1.79 27.82 -3.85
N THR A 163 1.58 28.90 -3.09
CA THR A 163 0.94 30.13 -3.59
C THR A 163 1.83 30.99 -4.50
N GLU A 164 3.14 30.72 -4.57
CA GLU A 164 4.07 31.41 -5.49
C GLU A 164 4.31 30.63 -6.77
N THR A 165 4.53 29.32 -6.66
CA THR A 165 4.92 28.46 -7.79
C THR A 165 3.72 27.83 -8.52
N PHE A 166 2.53 27.87 -7.90
CA PHE A 166 1.32 27.16 -8.29
C PHE A 166 1.55 25.64 -8.45
N ASP A 167 2.50 25.08 -7.70
CA ASP A 167 2.68 23.64 -7.59
C ASP A 167 1.64 23.03 -6.65
N ILE A 168 0.95 22.01 -7.16
CA ILE A 168 -0.02 21.25 -6.38
C ILE A 168 0.65 20.01 -5.81
N TYR A 169 0.44 19.79 -4.52
CA TYR A 169 0.90 18.64 -3.76
C TYR A 169 -0.29 17.85 -3.24
N LYS A 170 -0.11 16.55 -3.03
CA LYS A 170 -1.09 15.71 -2.36
C LYS A 170 -0.46 14.96 -1.20
N TRP A 171 -1.02 15.11 0.00
CA TRP A 171 -0.65 14.33 1.17
C TRP A 171 -1.14 12.89 1.02
N MET A 172 -0.21 11.94 1.04
CA MET A 172 -0.45 10.49 1.02
C MET A 172 0.73 9.78 1.69
N ASN A 173 0.46 8.81 2.56
CA ASN A 173 1.47 7.87 3.08
C ASN A 173 2.62 8.59 3.81
N ASP A 174 2.26 9.47 4.75
CA ASP A 174 3.16 10.28 5.59
C ASP A 174 4.11 11.22 4.81
N LYS A 175 3.78 11.50 3.54
CA LYS A 175 4.55 12.35 2.63
C LYS A 175 3.62 13.16 1.71
N TYR A 176 4.16 14.23 1.15
CA TYR A 176 3.53 15.01 0.10
C TYR A 176 4.10 14.62 -1.26
N LEU A 177 3.24 14.17 -2.18
CA LEU A 177 3.58 13.93 -3.59
C LEU A 177 3.32 15.21 -4.39
N ARG A 178 4.35 15.76 -5.06
CA ARG A 178 4.17 16.84 -6.06
C ARG A 178 3.45 16.27 -7.29
N ILE A 179 2.33 16.87 -7.67
CA ILE A 179 1.57 16.48 -8.85
C ILE A 179 2.30 16.98 -10.10
N VAL A 180 2.46 16.09 -11.09
CA VAL A 180 3.09 16.45 -12.37
C VAL A 180 2.08 17.17 -13.27
N ARG A 181 2.48 18.31 -13.82
CA ARG A 181 1.70 19.07 -14.82
C ARG A 181 1.60 18.25 -16.12
N ALA A 182 0.40 18.12 -16.66
CA ALA A 182 0.11 17.51 -17.95
C ALA A 182 -0.19 18.59 -19.00
N TRP A 183 0.09 18.31 -20.27
CA TRP A 183 -0.34 19.16 -21.38
C TRP A 183 -1.73 18.73 -21.84
N VAL A 184 -2.72 19.61 -21.72
CA VAL A 184 -4.11 19.37 -22.15
C VAL A 184 -4.53 20.53 -23.04
N ASN A 185 -4.99 20.26 -24.26
CA ASN A 185 -5.36 21.28 -25.25
C ASN A 185 -4.28 22.36 -25.44
N ASN A 186 -3.01 21.94 -25.51
CA ASN A 186 -1.81 22.79 -25.58
C ASN A 186 -1.63 23.78 -24.41
N GLN A 187 -2.22 23.48 -23.24
CA GLN A 187 -2.10 24.28 -22.01
C GLN A 187 -1.55 23.43 -20.86
N PRO A 188 -0.56 23.93 -20.09
CA PRO A 188 -0.10 23.24 -18.89
C PRO A 188 -1.23 23.19 -17.85
N SER A 189 -1.51 22.00 -17.35
CA SER A 189 -2.71 21.70 -16.57
C SER A 189 -2.46 20.63 -15.51
N TYR A 190 -3.19 20.69 -14.40
CA TYR A 190 -3.34 19.58 -13.47
C TYR A 190 -4.59 18.77 -13.81
N VAL A 191 -4.46 17.45 -13.74
CA VAL A 191 -5.58 16.50 -13.87
C VAL A 191 -5.79 15.87 -12.50
N LEU A 192 -6.81 16.32 -11.78
CA LEU A 192 -7.05 15.98 -10.38
C LEU A 192 -8.33 15.15 -10.23
N LYS A 193 -8.37 14.25 -9.24
CA LYS A 193 -9.61 13.61 -8.80
C LYS A 193 -10.23 14.42 -7.66
N THR A 194 -11.50 14.73 -7.81
CA THR A 194 -12.35 15.36 -6.78
C THR A 194 -12.71 14.36 -5.68
N THR A 195 -13.21 14.86 -4.54
CA THR A 195 -13.76 14.04 -3.45
C THR A 195 -14.87 13.09 -3.94
N LEU A 196 -15.66 13.52 -4.94
CA LEU A 196 -16.69 12.69 -5.60
C LEU A 196 -16.14 11.68 -6.62
N GLY A 197 -14.82 11.44 -6.64
CA GLY A 197 -14.15 10.50 -7.55
C GLY A 197 -14.04 10.95 -9.02
N LYS A 198 -14.80 11.97 -9.43
CA LYS A 198 -14.74 12.56 -10.78
C LYS A 198 -13.39 13.22 -11.05
N THR A 199 -12.82 12.96 -12.23
CA THR A 199 -11.62 13.65 -12.73
C THR A 199 -11.98 15.04 -13.28
N THR A 200 -11.17 16.05 -12.97
CA THR A 200 -11.29 17.41 -13.50
C THR A 200 -9.92 17.95 -13.92
N THR A 201 -9.90 18.82 -14.93
CA THR A 201 -8.69 19.47 -15.43
C THR A 201 -8.67 20.93 -15.03
N ILE A 202 -7.55 21.40 -14.49
CA ILE A 202 -7.33 22.79 -14.05
C ILE A 202 -6.07 23.31 -14.75
N THR A 203 -6.23 24.30 -15.63
CA THR A 203 -5.11 24.94 -16.35
C THR A 203 -4.33 25.88 -15.42
N ILE A 204 -2.99 25.91 -15.51
CA ILE A 204 -2.13 26.79 -14.68
C ILE A 204 -2.59 28.25 -14.76
N HIS A 205 -2.88 28.76 -15.97
CA HIS A 205 -3.40 30.13 -16.19
C HIS A 205 -4.67 30.50 -15.40
N LYS A 206 -5.47 29.51 -14.95
CA LYS A 206 -6.65 29.75 -14.11
C LYS A 206 -6.32 29.75 -12.62
N LEU A 207 -5.27 29.04 -12.21
CA LEU A 207 -4.72 29.15 -10.86
C LEU A 207 -4.00 30.49 -10.68
N GLU A 208 -3.17 30.89 -11.65
CA GLU A 208 -2.50 32.21 -11.67
C GLU A 208 -3.49 33.38 -11.59
N LYS A 209 -4.69 33.23 -12.19
CA LYS A 209 -5.80 34.20 -12.10
C LYS A 209 -6.64 34.11 -10.81
N GLY A 210 -6.20 33.34 -9.81
CA GLY A 210 -6.86 33.27 -8.49
C GLY A 210 -8.26 32.62 -8.51
N LEU A 211 -8.59 31.79 -9.50
CA LEU A 211 -9.94 31.19 -9.64
C LEU A 211 -10.17 29.98 -8.70
N TYR A 212 -9.55 29.95 -7.53
CA TYR A 212 -9.69 28.91 -6.51
C TYR A 212 -10.11 29.52 -5.17
N ASN A 213 -11.09 28.91 -4.50
CA ASN A 213 -11.58 29.40 -3.21
C ASN A 213 -10.91 28.59 -2.09
N LEU A 214 -10.22 29.32 -1.20
CA LEU A 214 -9.71 28.80 0.06
C LEU A 214 -10.81 28.81 1.13
N SER A 215 -10.59 28.23 2.32
CA SER A 215 -11.63 28.13 3.36
C SER A 215 -11.10 28.36 4.77
N GLU A 216 -11.61 29.42 5.40
CA GLU A 216 -11.62 29.69 6.86
C GLU A 216 -10.34 29.34 7.63
N GLN A 217 -9.19 29.72 7.09
CA GLN A 217 -8.07 30.25 7.89
C GLN A 217 -7.27 31.34 7.15
N ASP A 218 -7.72 31.75 5.97
CA ASP A 218 -6.93 32.46 4.95
C ASP A 218 -6.85 33.99 5.14
N LEU A 219 -7.01 34.49 6.38
CA LEU A 219 -7.19 35.93 6.66
C LEU A 219 -6.25 36.56 7.70
N ASP A 220 -5.52 35.80 8.51
CA ASP A 220 -4.87 36.38 9.70
C ASP A 220 -3.42 36.86 9.52
N GLN A 221 -2.74 36.54 8.39
CA GLN A 221 -1.39 37.08 8.07
C GLN A 221 -1.14 37.44 6.59
N SER A 222 -2.09 37.26 5.67
CA SER A 222 -2.00 37.77 4.29
C SER A 222 -2.40 39.25 4.16
N SER A 223 -2.48 39.97 5.29
CA SER A 223 -2.92 41.37 5.41
C SER A 223 -1.91 42.42 4.90
N SER A 224 -1.15 42.12 3.85
CA SER A 224 -0.37 43.10 3.08
C SER A 224 0.09 42.50 1.75
N LEU A 225 0.05 43.29 0.67
CA LEU A 225 0.53 42.98 -0.70
C LEU A 225 -0.34 41.90 -1.42
N LEU A 226 -0.73 41.99 -2.70
CA LEU A 226 -0.72 42.98 -3.78
C LEU A 226 -1.89 42.57 -4.72
N PHE A 227 -2.62 43.41 -5.47
CA PHE A 227 -2.53 44.84 -5.77
C PHE A 227 -3.88 45.56 -5.46
N LYS A 228 -3.94 46.87 -5.71
CA LYS A 228 -5.18 47.63 -5.98
C LYS A 228 -5.08 48.26 -7.38
N SER A 229 -6.25 48.65 -7.90
CA SER A 229 -6.52 49.63 -8.97
C SER A 229 -6.02 49.40 -10.41
N GLN A 230 -7.03 49.34 -11.29
CA GLN A 230 -7.15 49.91 -12.65
C GLN A 230 -6.17 49.46 -13.73
#